data_AF-A0A5A5TB87-F1
#
_entry.id   AF-A0A5A5TB87-F1
#
_cell.length_a   1.000
_cell.length_b   1.000
_cell.length_c   1.000
_cell.angle_alpha   90.00
_cell.angle_beta   90.00
_cell.angle_gamma   90.00
#
_symmetry.space_group_name_H-M   'P 1'
#
loop_
_entity.id
_entity.type
_entity.pdbx_description
1 polymer ?
#
loop_
_entity_poly.entity_id
_entity_poly.type
_entity_poly.pdbx_seq_one_letter_code
_entity_poly.pdbx_strand_id
1 'polypeptide(L)'
;MVRKPDFGHISSRGRFWGGILLGVGLFWLIWLLFFYHPVSSTSSQWAGAEATPSPLAVSGLHTASLTAAGITVNTISPPSTMSQAQALQLADQLEPDAAAGAHKKLLSSVSLTYLAASRGAKDLRAVPVWMICYQDIPQAQTTVALDTGTAHDLYVFLNPRTGSIVLTVWA
;
A
#
# COMPACT_ATOMS: atom_id res chain seq x y z
N MET A 1 42.31 -75.65 16.54
CA MET A 1 41.47 -75.34 15.36
C MET A 1 40.95 -73.92 15.49
N VAL A 2 41.40 -73.02 14.61
CA VAL A 2 41.11 -71.59 14.64
C VAL A 2 39.70 -71.33 14.10
N ARG A 3 38.81 -70.76 14.91
CA ARG A 3 37.49 -70.27 14.45
C ARG A 3 37.63 -68.80 14.04
N LYS A 4 37.24 -68.47 12.81
CA LYS A 4 37.12 -67.08 12.32
C LYS A 4 35.96 -66.37 13.03
N PRO A 5 36.08 -65.07 13.36
CA PRO A 5 34.95 -64.28 13.81
C PRO A 5 34.05 -63.92 12.63
N ASP A 6 32.75 -64.23 12.79
CA ASP A 6 31.67 -63.72 11.95
C ASP A 6 31.35 -62.28 12.37
N PHE A 7 31.44 -61.33 11.44
CA PHE A 7 30.97 -59.97 11.66
C PHE A 7 29.46 -59.95 11.45
N GLY A 8 28.74 -60.08 12.57
CA GLY A 8 27.30 -59.91 12.64
C GLY A 8 26.87 -58.58 12.02
N HIS A 9 25.95 -58.69 11.07
CA HIS A 9 25.39 -57.62 10.25
C HIS A 9 24.52 -56.66 11.09
N ILE A 10 25.11 -55.55 11.56
CA ILE A 10 24.40 -54.48 12.28
C ILE A 10 24.22 -53.26 11.37
N SER A 11 23.24 -53.22 10.46
CA SER A 11 22.94 -51.96 9.75
C SER A 11 21.59 -51.92 9.01
N SER A 12 20.49 -52.36 9.63
CA SER A 12 19.15 -52.22 8.98
C SER A 12 18.21 -51.23 9.68
N ARG A 13 18.26 -51.10 11.01
CA ARG A 13 17.25 -50.31 11.75
C ARG A 13 17.46 -48.79 11.70
N GLY A 14 18.69 -48.30 11.57
CA GLY A 14 18.97 -46.85 11.53
C GLY A 14 18.55 -46.17 10.22
N ARG A 15 18.54 -46.92 9.11
CA ARG A 15 18.19 -46.38 7.77
C ARG A 15 16.70 -46.12 7.61
N PHE A 16 15.86 -46.90 8.29
CA PHE A 16 14.41 -46.72 8.28
C PHE A 16 13.98 -45.41 8.95
N TRP A 17 14.51 -45.13 10.14
CA TRP A 17 14.20 -43.89 10.86
C TRP A 17 14.75 -42.66 10.13
N GLY A 18 15.94 -42.77 9.53
CA GLY A 18 16.49 -41.70 8.69
C GLY A 18 15.60 -41.35 7.49
N GLY A 19 15.05 -42.37 6.81
CA GLY A 19 14.14 -42.16 5.68
C GLY A 19 12.82 -41.49 6.08
N ILE A 20 12.26 -41.87 7.23
CA ILE A 20 11.02 -41.27 7.75
C ILE A 20 11.24 -39.81 8.12
N LEU A 21 12.32 -39.48 8.83
CA LEU A 21 12.64 -38.08 9.15
C LEU A 21 12.84 -37.24 7.88
N LEU A 22 13.51 -37.79 6.87
CA LEU A 22 13.74 -37.10 5.62
C LEU A 22 12.42 -36.84 4.87
N GLY A 23 11.52 -37.83 4.84
CA GLY A 23 10.20 -37.70 4.21
C GLY A 23 9.31 -36.66 4.89
N VAL A 24 9.25 -36.66 6.22
CA VAL A 24 8.49 -35.66 6.99
C VAL A 24 9.08 -34.26 6.80
N GLY A 25 10.41 -34.13 6.79
CA GLY A 25 11.08 -32.86 6.51
C GLY A 25 10.80 -32.33 5.11
N LEU A 26 10.85 -33.20 4.08
CA LEU A 26 10.54 -32.80 2.70
C LEU A 26 9.08 -32.39 2.55
N PHE A 27 8.18 -33.15 3.16
CA PHE A 27 6.75 -32.85 3.14
C PHE A 27 6.46 -31.52 3.84
N TRP A 28 7.09 -31.25 4.98
CA TRP A 28 6.98 -29.98 5.67
C TRP A 28 7.51 -28.80 4.85
N LEU A 29 8.62 -29.00 4.14
CA LEU A 29 9.22 -27.98 3.28
C LEU A 29 8.37 -27.69 2.04
N ILE A 30 7.77 -28.73 1.45
CA ILE A 30 6.79 -28.58 0.35
C ILE A 30 5.52 -27.89 0.85
N TRP A 31 5.03 -28.25 2.04
CA TRP A 31 3.87 -27.61 2.65
C TRP A 31 4.13 -26.12 2.92
N LEU A 32 5.31 -25.78 3.45
CA LEU A 32 5.73 -24.39 3.59
C LEU A 32 5.83 -23.69 2.24
N LEU A 33 6.36 -24.31 1.18
CA LEU A 33 6.35 -23.69 -0.13
C LEU A 33 4.90 -23.37 -0.56
N PHE A 34 4.01 -24.36 -0.57
CA PHE A 34 2.65 -24.16 -1.09
C PHE A 34 1.78 -23.22 -0.24
N PHE A 35 1.90 -23.25 1.09
CA PHE A 35 1.04 -22.45 1.99
C PHE A 35 1.70 -21.17 2.52
N TYR A 36 3.03 -21.07 2.48
CA TYR A 36 3.81 -19.86 2.79
C TYR A 36 4.44 -19.24 1.54
N HIS A 37 3.81 -19.36 0.37
CA HIS A 37 3.93 -18.32 -0.64
C HIS A 37 2.97 -17.18 -0.24
N PRO A 38 3.42 -16.08 0.43
CA PRO A 38 3.01 -14.82 -0.13
C PRO A 38 3.49 -14.88 -1.58
N VAL A 39 2.64 -14.54 -2.53
CA VAL A 39 3.09 -14.22 -3.86
C VAL A 39 3.99 -13.00 -3.70
N SER A 40 5.25 -13.23 -3.29
CA SER A 40 6.33 -12.29 -3.46
C SER A 40 6.53 -12.31 -4.95
N SER A 41 5.73 -11.48 -5.61
CA SER A 41 5.96 -11.05 -6.97
C SER A 41 7.44 -10.77 -7.07
N THR A 42 8.17 -11.68 -7.71
CA THR A 42 9.50 -11.41 -8.21
C THR A 42 9.28 -10.37 -9.29
N SER A 43 9.09 -9.12 -8.87
CA SER A 43 9.00 -7.97 -9.76
C SER A 43 10.37 -7.88 -10.38
N SER A 44 10.47 -8.37 -11.60
CA SER A 44 11.55 -8.06 -12.53
C SER A 44 11.78 -6.55 -12.46
N GLN A 45 12.90 -6.18 -11.87
CA GLN A 45 13.33 -4.81 -11.64
C GLN A 45 13.80 -4.19 -12.96
N TRP A 46 12.92 -4.07 -13.94
CA TRP A 46 13.14 -3.38 -15.20
C TRP A 46 11.80 -2.84 -15.72
N ALA A 47 11.24 -1.87 -15.01
CA ALA A 47 10.29 -0.89 -15.52
C ALA A 47 10.26 0.26 -14.50
N GLY A 48 9.96 1.48 -14.97
CA GLY A 48 10.28 2.74 -14.31
C GLY A 48 9.81 2.87 -12.86
N ALA A 49 10.41 3.83 -12.18
CA ALA A 49 10.11 4.25 -10.82
C ALA A 49 8.60 4.47 -10.59
N GLU A 50 7.87 3.41 -10.27
CA GLU A 50 6.56 3.51 -9.65
C GLU A 50 6.80 3.60 -8.15
N ALA A 51 6.56 4.80 -7.63
CA ALA A 51 6.66 5.11 -6.22
C ALA A 51 5.78 4.15 -5.41
N THR A 52 6.40 3.18 -4.74
CA THR A 52 5.75 2.42 -3.67
C THR A 52 5.21 3.44 -2.65
N PRO A 53 3.88 3.54 -2.44
CA PRO A 53 3.33 4.44 -1.44
C PRO A 53 3.76 3.93 -0.06
N SER A 54 4.82 4.51 0.49
CA SER A 54 5.17 4.30 1.88
C SER A 54 4.04 4.89 2.74
N PRO A 55 3.51 4.17 3.74
CA PRO A 55 2.60 4.75 4.72
C PRO A 55 3.38 5.73 5.60
N LEU A 56 3.64 6.92 5.06
CA LEU A 56 4.28 8.01 5.77
C LEU A 56 3.24 8.68 6.65
N ALA A 57 3.63 8.95 7.89
CA ALA A 57 2.80 9.68 8.84
C ALA A 57 2.33 11.01 8.24
N VAL A 58 1.05 11.33 8.47
CA VAL A 58 0.40 12.59 8.04
C VAL A 58 1.17 13.85 8.47
N SER A 59 2.08 13.75 9.45
CA SER A 59 3.00 14.81 9.85
C SER A 59 3.90 15.35 8.74
N GLY A 60 4.09 14.65 7.62
CA GLY A 60 4.83 15.15 6.45
C GLY A 60 3.98 15.80 5.37
N LEU A 61 2.65 15.81 5.51
CA LEU A 61 1.73 16.41 4.53
C LEU A 61 1.51 17.88 4.87
N HIS A 62 1.34 18.72 3.84
CA HIS A 62 1.01 20.16 3.96
C HIS A 62 -0.41 20.35 4.55
N THR A 63 -0.56 20.00 5.82
CA THR A 63 -1.80 20.12 6.61
C THR A 63 -2.23 21.57 6.79
N ALA A 64 -1.32 22.54 6.59
CA ALA A 64 -1.62 23.96 6.60
C ALA A 64 -2.66 24.35 5.53
N SER A 65 -2.51 23.87 4.30
CA SER A 65 -3.44 24.17 3.19
C SER A 65 -4.83 23.57 3.43
N LEU A 66 -4.88 22.34 3.94
CA LEU A 66 -6.14 21.69 4.33
C LEU A 66 -6.83 22.43 5.48
N THR A 67 -6.08 22.84 6.50
CA THR A 67 -6.63 23.57 7.65
C THR A 67 -7.14 24.95 7.25
N ALA A 68 -6.46 25.63 6.32
CA ALA A 68 -6.92 26.90 5.75
C ALA A 68 -8.25 26.74 4.99
N ALA A 69 -8.48 25.58 4.36
CA ALA A 69 -9.75 25.21 3.75
C ALA A 69 -10.83 24.76 4.77
N GLY A 70 -10.55 24.79 6.07
CA GLY A 70 -11.47 24.31 7.11
C GLY A 70 -11.55 22.78 7.23
N ILE A 71 -10.57 22.08 6.67
CA ILE A 71 -10.46 20.62 6.69
C ILE A 71 -9.50 20.21 7.79
N THR A 72 -9.96 19.34 8.69
CA THR A 72 -9.13 18.72 9.72
C THR A 72 -9.05 17.21 9.48
N VAL A 73 -7.83 16.69 9.53
CA VAL A 73 -7.52 15.28 9.28
C VAL A 73 -6.80 14.70 10.49
N ASN A 74 -7.35 13.61 11.04
CA ASN A 74 -6.73 12.89 12.14
C ASN A 74 -6.35 11.49 11.67
N THR A 75 -5.09 11.09 11.82
CA THR A 75 -4.65 9.74 11.46
C THR A 75 -5.41 8.70 12.27
N ILE A 76 -5.91 7.66 11.60
CA ILE A 76 -6.61 6.54 12.23
C ILE A 76 -6.01 5.21 11.76
N SER A 77 -6.33 4.13 12.47
CA SER A 77 -6.00 2.78 12.01
C SER A 77 -6.62 2.54 10.61
N PRO A 78 -5.92 1.85 9.69
CA PRO A 78 -6.43 1.60 8.35
C PRO A 78 -7.78 0.86 8.39
N PRO A 79 -8.78 1.30 7.62
CA PRO A 79 -10.08 0.63 7.57
C PRO A 79 -9.93 -0.78 7.02
N SER A 80 -10.61 -1.75 7.64
CA SER A 80 -10.53 -3.18 7.26
C SER A 80 -11.19 -3.52 5.93
N THR A 81 -11.93 -2.58 5.34
CA THR A 81 -12.83 -2.83 4.20
C THR A 81 -12.14 -2.71 2.84
N MET A 82 -11.05 -1.96 2.76
CA MET A 82 -10.34 -1.67 1.52
C MET A 82 -8.84 -1.59 1.79
N SER A 83 -8.04 -2.30 1.00
CA SER A 83 -6.58 -2.29 1.16
C SER A 83 -5.97 -0.98 0.65
N GLN A 84 -4.75 -0.69 1.11
CA GLN A 84 -3.99 0.48 0.66
C GLN A 84 -3.76 0.50 -0.86
N ALA A 85 -3.34 -0.64 -1.42
CA ALA A 85 -3.10 -0.77 -2.85
C ALA A 85 -4.40 -0.55 -3.67
N GLN A 86 -5.53 -1.08 -3.18
CA GLN A 86 -6.82 -0.88 -3.83
C GLN A 86 -7.28 0.59 -3.77
N ALA A 87 -7.05 1.27 -2.64
CA ALA A 87 -7.37 2.69 -2.49
C ALA A 87 -6.58 3.56 -3.47
N LEU A 88 -5.28 3.29 -3.60
CA LEU A 88 -4.44 4.02 -4.55
C LEU A 88 -4.83 3.73 -6.00
N GLN A 89 -5.10 2.47 -6.35
CA GLN A 89 -5.51 2.11 -7.70
C GLN A 89 -6.82 2.80 -8.10
N LEU A 90 -7.80 2.87 -7.20
CA LEU A 90 -9.04 3.59 -7.48
C LEU A 90 -8.81 5.11 -7.60
N ALA A 91 -7.96 5.68 -6.76
CA ALA A 91 -7.60 7.10 -6.87
C ALA A 91 -6.94 7.41 -8.23
N ASP A 92 -6.00 6.57 -8.67
CA ASP A 92 -5.33 6.71 -9.96
C ASP A 92 -6.27 6.56 -11.17
N GLN A 93 -7.32 5.72 -11.05
CA GLN A 93 -8.36 5.60 -12.08
C GLN A 93 -9.31 6.80 -12.12
N LEU A 94 -9.54 7.43 -10.96
CA LEU A 94 -10.41 8.60 -10.84
C LEU A 94 -9.71 9.88 -11.32
N GLU A 95 -8.41 10.01 -11.03
CA GLU A 95 -7.59 11.18 -11.36
C GLU A 95 -6.35 10.76 -12.16
N PRO A 96 -6.52 10.27 -13.42
CA PRO A 96 -5.42 9.75 -14.23
C PRO A 96 -4.37 10.80 -14.57
N ASP A 97 -4.79 12.05 -14.76
CA ASP A 97 -3.88 13.16 -15.09
C ASP A 97 -2.97 13.51 -13.91
N ALA A 98 -3.54 13.58 -12.71
CA ALA A 98 -2.77 13.78 -11.49
C ALA A 98 -1.85 12.59 -11.20
N ALA A 99 -2.34 11.37 -11.42
CA ALA A 99 -1.59 10.15 -11.22
C ALA A 99 -0.38 10.03 -12.16
N ALA A 100 -0.49 10.53 -13.39
CA ALA A 100 0.58 10.53 -14.38
C ALA A 100 1.57 11.69 -14.15
N GLY A 101 1.09 12.84 -13.66
CA GLY A 101 1.91 14.04 -13.45
C GLY A 101 2.63 14.11 -12.10
N ALA A 102 2.15 13.42 -11.07
CA ALA A 102 2.70 13.54 -9.72
C ALA A 102 4.09 12.92 -9.60
N HIS A 103 5.05 13.66 -9.01
CA HIS A 103 6.35 13.09 -8.65
C HIS A 103 6.28 12.17 -7.44
N LYS A 104 5.36 12.45 -6.50
CA LYS A 104 5.19 11.63 -5.29
C LYS A 104 3.73 11.37 -5.03
N LYS A 105 3.44 10.13 -4.64
CA LYS A 105 2.13 9.66 -4.21
C LYS A 105 2.22 9.19 -2.76
N LEU A 106 1.41 9.78 -1.90
CA LEU A 106 1.34 9.44 -0.48
C LEU A 106 -0.07 8.95 -0.15
N LEU A 107 -0.16 7.91 0.67
CA LEU A 107 -1.42 7.33 1.10
C LEU A 107 -1.45 7.26 2.63
N SER A 108 -2.55 7.69 3.22
CA SER A 108 -2.78 7.62 4.66
C SER A 108 -4.24 7.35 4.99
N SER A 109 -4.47 6.61 6.07
CA SER A 109 -5.80 6.43 6.63
C SER A 109 -6.10 7.55 7.61
N VAL A 110 -7.14 8.35 7.35
CA VAL A 110 -7.49 9.50 8.18
C VAL A 110 -8.99 9.60 8.45
N SER A 111 -9.33 10.20 9.57
CA SER A 111 -10.67 10.67 9.88
C SER A 111 -10.79 12.12 9.42
N LEU A 112 -11.63 12.35 8.42
CA LEU A 112 -11.91 13.65 7.82
C LEU A 112 -13.02 14.37 8.58
N THR A 113 -12.75 15.61 8.94
CA THR A 113 -13.76 16.55 9.43
C THR A 113 -13.70 17.81 8.59
N TYR A 114 -14.82 18.16 7.98
CA TYR A 114 -15.01 19.34 7.16
C TYR A 114 -16.29 20.05 7.60
N LEU A 115 -16.13 21.25 8.12
CA LEU A 115 -17.24 22.12 8.50
C LEU A 115 -17.50 23.05 7.32
N ALA A 116 -18.63 22.86 6.65
CA ALA A 116 -18.98 23.65 5.49
C ALA A 116 -19.23 25.11 5.91
N ALA A 117 -18.38 26.03 5.46
CA ALA A 117 -18.61 27.47 5.63
C ALA A 117 -19.69 28.01 4.65
N SER A 118 -20.08 27.23 3.64
CA SER A 118 -20.92 27.63 2.52
C SER A 118 -22.23 26.85 2.46
N ARG A 119 -23.34 27.55 2.15
CA ARG A 119 -24.68 26.96 1.94
C ARG A 119 -24.65 26.01 0.73
N GLY A 120 -24.56 24.72 0.99
CA GLY A 120 -24.68 23.66 -0.03
C GLY A 120 -23.63 22.55 0.09
N ALA A 121 -22.54 22.79 0.82
CA ALA A 121 -21.59 21.72 1.12
C ALA A 121 -22.08 20.87 2.30
N LYS A 122 -21.86 19.55 2.20
CA LYS A 122 -22.25 18.60 3.24
C LYS A 122 -21.24 18.66 4.37
N ASP A 123 -21.71 18.91 5.59
CA ASP A 123 -20.88 18.77 6.78
C ASP A 123 -20.40 17.32 6.92
N LEU A 124 -19.09 17.16 7.08
CA LEU A 124 -18.44 15.87 7.35
C LEU A 124 -17.85 15.93 8.75
N ARG A 125 -18.24 14.98 9.60
CA ARG A 125 -17.76 14.90 10.99
C ARG A 125 -17.14 13.54 11.25
N ALA A 126 -15.84 13.52 11.46
CA ALA A 126 -15.06 12.34 11.78
C ALA A 126 -15.34 11.13 10.86
N VAL A 127 -15.39 11.37 9.55
CA VAL A 127 -15.67 10.33 8.56
C VAL A 127 -14.36 9.60 8.24
N PRO A 128 -14.28 8.26 8.40
CA PRO A 128 -13.08 7.51 8.04
C PRO A 128 -12.92 7.50 6.52
N VAL A 129 -11.75 7.93 6.04
CA VAL A 129 -11.41 8.02 4.62
C VAL A 129 -9.96 7.59 4.37
N TRP A 130 -9.71 7.12 3.16
CA TRP A 130 -8.36 7.06 2.61
C TRP A 130 -8.02 8.43 2.04
N MET A 131 -6.89 9.00 2.45
CA MET A 131 -6.35 10.22 1.89
C MET A 131 -5.18 9.86 0.98
N ILE A 132 -5.28 10.24 -0.28
CA ILE A 132 -4.25 10.15 -1.29
C ILE A 132 -3.77 11.57 -1.56
N CYS A 133 -2.46 11.80 -1.48
CA CYS A 133 -1.85 13.07 -1.83
C CYS A 133 -0.91 12.84 -3.01
N TYR A 134 -1.17 13.57 -4.09
CA TYR A 134 -0.33 13.67 -5.28
C TYR A 134 0.44 14.99 -5.18
N GLN A 135 1.76 14.91 -5.09
CA GLN A 135 2.61 16.08 -4.94
C GLN A 135 3.34 16.43 -6.23
N ASP A 136 3.63 17.72 -6.36
CA ASP A 136 4.42 18.30 -7.44
C ASP A 136 3.82 17.99 -8.84
N ILE A 137 2.50 18.10 -8.99
CA ILE A 137 1.86 17.92 -10.30
C ILE A 137 2.20 19.13 -11.17
N PRO A 138 2.85 18.95 -12.33
CA PRO A 138 3.14 20.05 -13.23
C PRO A 138 1.85 20.56 -13.85
N GLN A 139 1.61 21.86 -13.74
CA GLN A 139 0.45 22.49 -14.34
C GLN A 139 0.59 22.44 -15.87
N ALA A 140 -0.43 21.93 -16.58
CA ALA A 140 -0.44 21.93 -18.03
C ALA A 140 -0.31 23.37 -18.54
N GLN A 141 0.75 23.64 -19.31
CA GLN A 141 1.07 24.97 -19.82
C GLN A 141 -0.09 25.45 -20.69
N THR A 142 -0.95 26.29 -20.12
CA THR A 142 -2.01 26.94 -20.87
C THR A 142 -1.37 28.14 -21.55
N THR A 143 -1.53 28.25 -22.87
CA THR A 143 -0.94 29.26 -23.76
C THR A 143 -1.50 30.67 -23.55
N VAL A 144 -1.55 31.12 -22.30
CA VAL A 144 -1.79 32.51 -21.92
C VAL A 144 -0.71 32.86 -20.91
N ALA A 145 0.21 33.73 -21.32
CA ALA A 145 1.31 34.22 -20.53
C ALA A 145 0.79 34.92 -19.25
N LEU A 146 0.68 34.14 -18.18
CA LEU A 146 0.70 34.63 -16.81
C LEU A 146 1.61 33.68 -16.05
N ASP A 147 2.89 34.05 -16.02
CA ASP A 147 3.94 33.38 -15.26
C ASP A 147 3.48 33.15 -13.82
N THR A 148 3.30 31.88 -13.46
CA THR A 148 3.67 31.28 -12.16
C THR A 148 3.44 29.77 -12.29
N GLY A 149 4.31 29.10 -13.06
CA GLY A 149 4.37 27.64 -13.15
C GLY A 149 4.82 27.02 -11.82
N THR A 150 3.94 27.08 -10.83
CA THR A 150 4.12 26.45 -9.52
C THR A 150 3.47 25.08 -9.59
N ALA A 151 4.21 24.06 -9.19
CA ALA A 151 3.65 22.72 -9.08
C ALA A 151 2.59 22.74 -7.97
N HIS A 152 1.47 22.03 -8.17
CA HIS A 152 0.37 21.98 -7.21
C HIS A 152 0.25 20.59 -6.59
N ASP A 153 -0.32 20.54 -5.40
CA ASP A 153 -0.64 19.31 -4.70
C ASP A 153 -2.14 19.00 -4.84
N LEU A 154 -2.48 17.73 -5.07
CA LEU A 154 -3.86 17.24 -5.09
C LEU A 154 -4.10 16.28 -3.94
N TYR A 155 -5.14 16.55 -3.14
CA TYR A 155 -5.60 15.71 -2.05
C TYR A 155 -6.94 15.07 -2.43
N VAL A 156 -6.96 13.74 -2.55
CA VAL A 156 -8.16 12.95 -2.84
C VAL A 156 -8.55 12.16 -1.60
N PHE A 157 -9.80 12.32 -1.15
CA PHE A 157 -10.37 11.61 -0.01
C PHE A 157 -11.38 10.57 -0.51
N LEU A 158 -11.08 9.29 -0.33
CA LEU A 158 -11.93 8.17 -0.74
C LEU A 158 -12.63 7.53 0.46
N ASN A 159 -13.90 7.16 0.26
CA ASN A 159 -14.65 6.36 1.22
C ASN A 159 -14.14 4.91 1.18
N PRO A 160 -13.69 4.33 2.30
CA PRO A 160 -13.09 3.00 2.32
C PRO A 160 -14.09 1.87 2.14
N ARG A 161 -15.40 2.12 2.21
CA ARG A 161 -16.43 1.11 1.96
C ARG A 161 -16.87 1.07 0.50
N THR A 162 -16.97 2.24 -0.13
CA THR A 162 -17.56 2.37 -1.48
C THR A 162 -16.53 2.69 -2.55
N GLY A 163 -15.33 3.13 -2.19
CA GLY A 163 -14.33 3.63 -3.14
C GLY A 163 -14.71 4.96 -3.79
N SER A 164 -15.80 5.61 -3.33
CA SER A 164 -16.28 6.87 -3.90
C SER A 164 -15.51 8.06 -3.34
N ILE A 165 -15.30 9.08 -4.17
CA ILE A 165 -14.74 10.37 -3.75
C ILE A 165 -15.69 11.03 -2.74
N VAL A 166 -15.14 11.38 -1.58
CA VAL A 166 -15.81 12.16 -0.53
C VAL A 166 -15.48 13.63 -0.68
N LEU A 167 -14.21 13.93 -0.97
CA LEU A 167 -13.70 15.28 -1.13
C LEU A 167 -12.43 15.26 -1.99
N THR A 168 -12.24 16.30 -2.80
CA THR A 168 -11.01 16.53 -3.56
C THR A 168 -10.60 17.98 -3.37
N VAL A 169 -9.34 18.24 -3.03
CA VAL A 169 -8.82 19.58 -2.74
C VAL A 169 -7.52 19.79 -3.50
N TRP A 170 -7.47 20.89 -4.24
CA TRP A 170 -6.27 21.40 -4.92
C TRP A 170 -5.61 22.42 -4.00
N ALA A 171 -4.29 22.32 -3.82
CA ALA A 171 -3.53 23.15 -2.90
C ALA A 171 -2.14 23.49 -3.43
#